data_AF-A0A2P5A1M8-F1
#
_entry.id   AF-A0A2P5A1M8-F1
#
_cell.length_a   1.000
_cell.length_b   1.000
_cell.length_c   1.000
_cell.angle_alpha   90.00
_cell.angle_beta   90.00
_cell.angle_gamma   90.00
#
_symmetry.space_group_name_H-M   'P 1'
#
loop_
_entity.id
_entity.type
_entity.pdbx_description
1 polymer ?
#
loop_
_entity_poly.entity_id
_entity_poly.type
_entity_poly.pdbx_seq_one_letter_code
_entity_poly.pdbx_strand_id
1 'polypeptide(L)'
;MHMETTYSYENIILQWPALNGGQEFTARAGPAGYEGSRLTVIKLAARVVDATRHCLKLTHLALSPSAILPRHHHFSCQAVLHSETQTPLTMAFRLPLRRIALARPAVARGFHSTPRAFVKAGDALPSFELFENSAASKVNLAEEFQKGNGYIVGVPGAFTGTCSTKHIPSYINHPNLKSSGQVFVVAVNDPFVMKAWQDQLDPAGETGIRFVADPTAEFTKALELDFDDAAPVLGGTRSKRYALKIEDGKVTATYIEPDSTGTAVSMAEQVLN
;
A
#
# COMPACT_ATOMS: atom_id res chain seq x y z
N MET A 1 -31.01 -56.72 -28.93
CA MET A 1 -29.95 -56.30 -29.86
C MET A 1 -29.58 -54.87 -29.48
N HIS A 2 -28.59 -54.72 -28.59
CA HIS A 2 -28.10 -53.42 -28.14
C HIS A 2 -27.21 -52.82 -29.23
N MET A 3 -27.47 -51.57 -29.61
CA MET A 3 -26.53 -50.76 -30.38
C MET A 3 -25.82 -49.82 -29.40
N GLU A 4 -24.59 -50.18 -29.03
CA GLU A 4 -23.65 -49.26 -28.41
C GLU A 4 -23.14 -48.31 -29.51
N THR A 5 -23.29 -47.00 -29.29
CA THR A 5 -22.60 -45.98 -30.08
C THR A 5 -21.39 -45.53 -29.27
N THR A 6 -20.24 -46.13 -29.56
CA THR A 6 -18.92 -45.70 -29.06
C THR A 6 -18.50 -44.43 -29.80
N TYR A 7 -18.50 -43.28 -29.10
CA TYR A 7 -17.87 -42.06 -29.60
C TYR A 7 -16.36 -42.11 -29.27
N SER A 8 -15.54 -42.28 -30.31
CA SER A 8 -14.08 -42.10 -30.23
C SER A 8 -13.77 -40.61 -30.26
N TYR A 9 -13.27 -40.05 -29.17
CA TYR A 9 -12.67 -38.71 -29.16
C TYR A 9 -11.26 -38.79 -29.77
N GLU A 10 -11.08 -38.17 -30.94
CA GLU A 10 -9.76 -37.97 -31.51
C GLU A 10 -8.92 -37.03 -30.63
N ASN A 11 -7.64 -37.37 -30.49
CA ASN A 11 -6.65 -36.63 -29.73
C ASN A 11 -6.43 -35.24 -30.32
N ILE A 12 -6.66 -34.19 -29.53
CA ILE A 12 -6.21 -32.83 -29.86
C ILE A 12 -4.72 -32.73 -29.47
N ILE A 13 -3.85 -32.75 -30.47
CA ILE A 13 -2.41 -32.45 -30.31
C ILE A 13 -2.25 -30.94 -30.47
N LEU A 14 -1.95 -30.23 -29.36
CA LEU A 14 -1.56 -28.83 -29.42
C LEU A 14 -0.03 -28.74 -29.54
N GLN A 15 0.43 -28.20 -30.67
CA GLN A 15 1.84 -28.02 -30.99
C GLN A 15 2.23 -26.56 -30.75
N TRP A 16 3.21 -26.32 -29.88
CA TRP A 16 3.81 -25.00 -29.66
C TRP A 16 5.24 -24.97 -30.22
N PRO A 17 5.68 -23.89 -30.86
CA PRO A 17 7.06 -23.77 -31.30
C PRO A 17 7.97 -23.52 -30.09
N ALA A 18 8.91 -24.42 -29.88
CA ALA A 18 9.95 -24.30 -28.86
C ALA A 18 10.93 -23.17 -29.21
N LEU A 19 11.05 -22.19 -28.32
CA LEU A 19 12.26 -21.36 -28.27
C LEU A 19 13.23 -22.02 -27.29
N ASN A 20 14.32 -22.53 -27.86
CA ASN A 20 15.56 -23.01 -27.23
C ASN A 20 15.48 -24.30 -26.38
N GLY A 21 16.02 -25.39 -26.96
CA GLY A 21 16.65 -26.51 -26.23
C GLY A 21 15.69 -27.45 -25.49
N GLY A 22 15.42 -28.61 -26.09
CA GLY A 22 14.32 -29.49 -25.71
C GLY A 22 14.40 -30.23 -24.37
N GLN A 23 13.21 -30.44 -23.79
CA GLN A 23 12.69 -31.73 -23.36
C GLN A 23 11.17 -31.75 -23.58
N GLU A 24 10.64 -32.85 -24.12
CA GLU A 24 9.24 -33.04 -24.48
C GLU A 24 8.47 -33.62 -23.28
N PHE A 25 7.51 -32.87 -22.73
CA PHE A 25 6.68 -33.34 -21.61
C PHE A 25 5.27 -33.70 -22.08
N THR A 26 4.94 -34.99 -22.02
CA THR A 26 3.57 -35.48 -22.24
C THR A 26 2.79 -35.51 -20.92
N ALA A 27 1.79 -34.65 -20.76
CA ALA A 27 0.85 -34.73 -19.64
C ALA A 27 -0.42 -35.48 -20.08
N ARG A 28 -0.81 -36.54 -19.34
CA ARG A 28 -2.10 -37.23 -19.50
C ARG A 28 -3.11 -36.65 -18.50
N ALA A 29 -4.21 -36.09 -18.98
CA ALA A 29 -5.36 -35.75 -18.14
C ALA A 29 -6.24 -36.99 -17.94
N GLY A 30 -6.45 -37.40 -16.70
CA GLY A 30 -7.43 -38.43 -16.31
C GLY A 30 -8.84 -37.84 -16.16
N PRO A 31 -9.91 -38.67 -16.21
CA PRO A 31 -11.28 -38.18 -16.28
C PRO A 31 -11.75 -37.64 -14.92
N ALA A 32 -12.18 -36.37 -14.91
CA ALA A 32 -12.96 -35.79 -13.81
C ALA A 32 -14.43 -36.17 -13.97
N GLY A 33 -14.98 -36.91 -13.00
CA GLY A 33 -16.41 -37.13 -12.88
C GLY A 33 -17.12 -35.84 -12.44
N TYR A 34 -18.19 -35.48 -13.14
CA TYR A 34 -19.03 -34.33 -12.80
C TYR A 34 -20.48 -34.80 -12.61
N GLU A 35 -20.98 -34.64 -11.40
CA GLU A 35 -22.39 -34.82 -11.05
C GLU A 35 -23.06 -33.44 -11.02
N GLY A 36 -24.07 -33.27 -11.88
CA GLY A 36 -25.28 -32.52 -11.56
C GLY A 36 -25.23 -30.99 -11.40
N SER A 37 -25.79 -30.33 -12.41
CA SER A 37 -26.80 -29.26 -12.23
C SER A 37 -26.33 -27.81 -12.01
N ARG A 38 -26.16 -27.07 -13.13
CA ARG A 38 -27.10 -25.98 -13.54
C ARG A 38 -26.52 -25.16 -14.69
N LEU A 39 -27.14 -25.29 -15.86
CA LEU A 39 -27.11 -24.31 -16.95
C LEU A 39 -27.66 -22.98 -16.44
N THR A 40 -26.92 -21.87 -16.57
CA THR A 40 -27.45 -20.62 -17.14
C THR A 40 -26.30 -19.69 -17.58
N VAL A 41 -26.43 -19.13 -18.80
CA VAL A 41 -25.72 -17.97 -19.36
C VAL A 41 -24.27 -18.16 -19.85
N ILE A 42 -24.11 -18.80 -21.01
CA ILE A 42 -23.06 -18.42 -21.97
C ILE A 42 -23.77 -17.72 -23.13
N LYS A 43 -23.61 -16.39 -23.23
CA LYS A 43 -23.64 -15.54 -24.44
C LYS A 43 -23.89 -14.07 -24.07
N LEU A 44 -22.84 -13.32 -23.75
CA LEU A 44 -22.68 -11.91 -24.18
C LEU A 44 -21.33 -11.36 -23.69
N ALA A 45 -20.34 -11.21 -24.60
CA ALA A 45 -19.30 -10.17 -24.55
C ALA A 45 -18.30 -10.38 -25.69
N ALA A 46 -18.71 -10.04 -26.91
CA ALA A 46 -17.80 -9.68 -27.99
C ALA A 46 -18.30 -8.36 -28.55
N ARG A 47 -17.69 -7.24 -28.11
CA ARG A 47 -17.62 -5.93 -28.77
C ARG A 47 -17.00 -4.91 -27.80
N VAL A 48 -16.37 -3.89 -28.40
CA VAL A 48 -15.67 -2.73 -27.83
C VAL A 48 -14.15 -2.90 -27.67
N VAL A 49 -13.47 -2.92 -28.81
CA VAL A 49 -12.14 -2.29 -28.97
C VAL A 49 -12.33 -1.24 -30.05
N ASP A 50 -12.57 0.01 -29.65
CA ASP A 50 -12.34 1.17 -30.51
C ASP A 50 -12.21 2.45 -29.68
N ALA A 51 -11.48 3.42 -30.23
CA ALA A 51 -11.15 4.75 -29.68
C ALA A 51 -9.89 4.86 -28.80
N THR A 52 -8.72 5.02 -29.43
CA THR A 52 -7.91 6.26 -29.37
C THR A 52 -6.57 6.06 -30.09
N ARG A 53 -6.57 6.26 -31.41
CA ARG A 53 -5.37 6.60 -32.17
C ARG A 53 -5.74 7.67 -33.18
N HIS A 54 -5.52 8.93 -32.85
CA HIS A 54 -5.36 10.00 -33.83
C HIS A 54 -4.51 11.12 -33.22
N CYS A 55 -3.67 11.68 -34.09
CA CYS A 55 -2.86 12.88 -33.89
C CYS A 55 -1.50 12.72 -33.18
N LEU A 56 -0.51 12.18 -33.90
CA LEU A 56 0.88 12.62 -33.74
C LEU A 56 1.69 12.31 -35.00
N LYS A 57 1.91 13.36 -35.81
CA LYS A 57 3.14 13.70 -36.55
C LYS A 57 2.80 14.66 -37.69
N LEU A 58 3.37 15.86 -37.65
CA LEU A 58 4.16 16.43 -38.75
C LEU A 58 4.94 17.65 -38.25
N THR A 59 6.23 17.60 -38.52
CA THR A 59 7.28 18.57 -38.18
C THR A 59 7.66 19.43 -39.39
N HIS A 60 8.27 20.58 -39.09
CA HIS A 60 9.21 21.40 -39.88
C HIS A 60 8.70 22.53 -40.80
N LEU A 61 9.01 23.78 -40.40
CA LEU A 61 9.92 24.76 -41.06
C LEU A 61 9.69 26.14 -40.40
N ALA A 62 10.60 26.62 -39.54
CA ALA A 62 11.79 27.45 -39.82
C ALA A 62 11.48 28.97 -40.00
N LEU A 63 12.08 29.78 -39.10
CA LEU A 63 12.82 31.04 -39.33
C LEU A 63 12.65 32.06 -38.17
N SER A 64 13.75 32.36 -37.49
CA SER A 64 14.06 33.60 -36.73
C SER A 64 14.31 34.77 -37.73
N PRO A 65 14.36 36.08 -37.37
CA PRO A 65 14.96 36.62 -36.13
C PRO A 65 14.41 37.95 -35.51
N SER A 66 14.89 38.21 -34.28
CA SER A 66 15.29 39.49 -33.67
C SER A 66 14.33 40.70 -33.49
N ALA A 67 14.18 41.05 -32.21
CA ALA A 67 14.34 42.37 -31.57
C ALA A 67 13.34 43.52 -31.88
N ILE A 68 12.81 44.11 -30.80
CA ILE A 68 12.91 45.53 -30.39
C ILE A 68 11.74 45.88 -29.43
N LEU A 69 12.07 46.29 -28.21
CA LEU A 69 11.20 46.92 -27.21
C LEU A 69 10.82 48.35 -27.63
N PRO A 70 9.67 48.89 -27.17
CA PRO A 70 9.80 50.03 -26.26
C PRO A 70 8.73 50.15 -25.14
N ARG A 71 9.24 50.59 -23.98
CA ARG A 71 8.78 51.61 -23.01
C ARG A 71 7.29 51.94 -22.78
N HIS A 72 6.96 51.84 -21.48
CA HIS A 72 6.23 52.77 -20.57
C HIS A 72 4.87 53.35 -20.96
N HIS A 73 3.90 53.27 -20.04
CA HIS A 73 3.38 54.47 -19.36
C HIS A 73 2.72 54.13 -18.01
N HIS A 74 3.23 54.79 -16.97
CA HIS A 74 2.67 54.91 -15.62
C HIS A 74 1.41 55.78 -15.68
N PHE A 75 0.35 55.42 -14.94
CA PHE A 75 -0.63 56.39 -14.46
C PHE A 75 -0.88 56.15 -12.97
N SER A 76 -0.28 57.03 -12.17
CA SER A 76 -0.56 57.26 -10.76
C SER A 76 -1.43 58.52 -10.68
N CYS A 77 -2.63 58.42 -10.11
CA CYS A 77 -3.45 59.57 -9.80
C CYS A 77 -3.28 59.91 -8.32
N GLN A 78 -2.49 60.95 -8.04
CA GLN A 78 -2.51 61.69 -6.79
C GLN A 78 -3.28 62.98 -7.02
N ALA A 79 -4.32 63.21 -6.22
CA ALA A 79 -4.95 64.51 -6.07
C ALA A 79 -4.52 65.08 -4.71
N VAL A 80 -3.82 66.20 -4.76
CA VAL A 80 -3.51 67.09 -3.63
C VAL A 80 -4.42 68.30 -3.78
N LEU A 81 -5.19 68.65 -2.77
CA LEU A 81 -5.70 70.03 -2.62
C LEU A 81 -5.59 70.53 -1.18
N HIS A 82 -5.47 71.85 -1.13
CA HIS A 82 -4.82 72.66 -0.12
C HIS A 82 -5.60 72.84 1.19
N SER A 83 -4.79 73.19 2.19
CA SER A 83 -5.09 73.84 3.45
C SER A 83 -5.97 75.08 3.30
N GLU A 84 -6.89 75.29 4.25
CA GLU A 84 -6.95 76.53 5.02
C GLU A 84 -7.81 76.38 6.30
N THR A 85 -7.44 77.17 7.29
CA THR A 85 -7.86 77.17 8.70
C THR A 85 -9.17 77.90 8.95
N GLN A 86 -9.99 77.41 9.91
CA GLN A 86 -10.76 78.27 10.84
C GLN A 86 -11.41 77.45 11.98
N THR A 87 -11.03 77.78 13.22
CA THR A 87 -11.84 77.61 14.45
C THR A 87 -12.88 78.74 14.56
N PRO A 88 -13.85 78.79 15.50
CA PRO A 88 -14.25 77.83 16.54
C PRO A 88 -15.79 77.61 16.60
N LEU A 89 -16.27 76.65 17.41
CA LEU A 89 -17.35 76.87 18.41
C LEU A 89 -17.76 75.55 19.08
N THR A 90 -17.79 75.63 20.39
CA THR A 90 -18.10 74.62 21.39
C THR A 90 -19.56 74.20 21.32
N MET A 91 -19.83 72.90 21.16
CA MET A 91 -21.11 72.26 21.51
C MET A 91 -20.82 70.91 22.15
N ALA A 92 -21.06 70.83 23.46
CA ALA A 92 -20.90 69.61 24.24
C ALA A 92 -22.06 68.65 23.96
N PHE A 93 -21.85 67.67 23.09
CA PHE A 93 -22.76 66.52 22.96
C PHE A 93 -22.32 65.39 23.91
N ARG A 94 -23.16 65.10 24.91
CA ARG A 94 -23.01 63.93 25.77
C ARG A 94 -23.38 62.67 24.99
N LEU A 95 -22.38 61.89 24.60
CA LEU A 95 -22.55 60.52 24.10
C LEU A 95 -22.75 59.55 25.28
N PRO A 96 -23.72 58.61 25.21
CA PRO A 96 -23.81 57.55 26.21
C PRO A 96 -22.64 56.58 26.04
N LEU A 97 -21.92 56.30 27.14
CA LEU A 97 -20.89 55.26 27.19
C LEU A 97 -21.53 53.89 26.89
N ARG A 98 -21.37 53.41 25.65
CA ARG A 98 -21.59 52.02 25.31
C ARG A 98 -20.39 51.24 25.87
N ARG A 99 -20.62 50.41 26.89
CA ARG A 99 -19.59 49.51 27.43
C ARG A 99 -19.06 48.63 26.31
N ILE A 100 -17.81 48.85 25.90
CA ILE A 100 -17.07 47.94 25.04
C ILE A 100 -16.75 46.71 25.89
N ALA A 101 -17.41 45.59 25.62
CA ALA A 101 -17.02 44.32 26.19
C ALA A 101 -15.63 43.96 25.63
N LEU A 102 -14.61 43.95 26.49
CA LEU A 102 -13.29 43.41 26.15
C LEU A 102 -13.46 41.90 25.90
N ALA A 103 -13.49 41.52 24.62
CA ALA A 103 -13.46 40.12 24.22
C ALA A 103 -12.15 39.50 24.73
N ARG A 104 -12.24 38.45 25.54
CA ARG A 104 -11.07 37.66 25.94
C ARG A 104 -10.42 37.09 24.67
N PRO A 105 -9.10 37.15 24.52
CA PRO A 105 -8.45 36.53 23.37
C PRO A 105 -8.74 35.03 23.45
N ALA A 106 -9.42 34.51 22.43
CA ALA A 106 -9.57 33.07 22.26
C ALA A 106 -8.17 32.51 22.07
N VAL A 107 -7.71 31.70 23.03
CA VAL A 107 -6.48 30.92 22.88
C VAL A 107 -6.77 29.87 21.79
N ALA A 108 -6.39 30.19 20.56
CA ALA A 108 -6.39 29.22 19.48
C ALA A 108 -5.37 28.14 19.85
N ARG A 109 -5.85 26.94 20.21
CA ARG A 109 -4.98 25.77 20.29
C ARG A 109 -4.55 25.46 18.87
N GLY A 110 -3.31 25.80 18.52
CA GLY A 110 -2.71 25.38 17.26
C GLY A 110 -2.68 23.86 17.23
N PHE A 111 -3.22 23.26 16.17
CA PHE A 111 -3.01 21.85 15.89
C PHE A 111 -1.52 21.66 15.61
N HIS A 112 -0.83 20.95 16.51
CA HIS A 112 0.51 20.46 16.25
C HIS A 112 0.38 19.18 15.41
N SER A 113 0.71 19.28 14.13
CA SER A 113 1.09 18.11 13.34
C SER A 113 2.52 17.79 13.73
N THR A 114 2.69 16.77 14.58
CA THR A 114 4.01 16.14 14.70
C THR A 114 4.36 15.50 13.36
N PRO A 115 5.59 15.64 12.86
CA PRO A 115 6.02 14.91 11.68
C PRO A 115 5.85 13.40 11.91
N ARG A 116 5.46 12.67 10.87
CA ARG A 116 5.38 11.21 10.89
C ARG A 116 6.73 10.65 11.36
N ALA A 117 6.74 9.95 12.48
CA ALA A 117 7.89 9.22 12.98
C ALA A 117 7.51 7.73 13.05
N PHE A 118 8.31 6.89 12.39
CA PHE A 118 8.13 5.43 12.47
C PHE A 118 7.89 4.97 13.89
N VAL A 119 7.10 3.90 14.01
CA VAL A 119 6.92 3.19 15.28
C VAL A 119 8.25 3.01 16.02
N LYS A 120 8.25 3.31 17.32
CA LYS A 120 9.44 3.26 18.18
C LYS A 120 9.26 2.24 19.29
N ALA A 121 10.38 1.86 19.87
CA ALA A 121 10.36 1.08 21.10
C ALA A 121 9.61 1.85 22.20
N GLY A 122 8.70 1.16 22.88
CA GLY A 122 7.79 1.68 23.88
C GLY A 122 6.36 1.90 23.39
N ASP A 123 6.14 2.00 22.07
CA ASP A 123 4.81 2.21 21.51
C ASP A 123 3.93 0.96 21.65
N ALA A 124 2.64 1.18 21.90
CA ALA A 124 1.64 0.12 21.91
C ALA A 124 1.26 -0.28 20.48
N LEU A 125 1.01 -1.57 20.25
CA LEU A 125 0.59 -2.03 18.94
C LEU A 125 -0.83 -1.52 18.63
N PRO A 126 -1.07 -0.96 17.43
CA PRO A 126 -2.39 -0.49 17.07
C PRO A 126 -3.37 -1.65 16.87
N SER A 127 -4.61 -1.46 17.31
CA SER A 127 -5.68 -2.46 17.22
C SER A 127 -6.44 -2.29 15.92
N PHE A 128 -6.19 -3.17 14.94
CA PHE A 128 -6.87 -3.20 13.65
C PHE A 128 -7.31 -4.63 13.32
N GLU A 129 -8.43 -4.75 12.61
CA GLU A 129 -8.87 -6.02 12.05
C GLU A 129 -8.07 -6.32 10.77
N LEU A 130 -7.25 -7.36 10.82
CA LEU A 130 -6.54 -7.93 9.69
C LEU A 130 -7.15 -9.26 9.28
N PHE A 131 -6.66 -9.87 8.20
CA PHE A 131 -7.21 -11.11 7.67
C PHE A 131 -6.15 -12.21 7.59
N GLU A 132 -6.54 -13.45 7.86
CA GLU A 132 -5.66 -14.62 7.75
C GLU A 132 -6.40 -15.74 7.01
N ASN A 133 -5.75 -16.38 6.04
CA ASN A 133 -6.28 -17.50 5.22
C ASN A 133 -7.49 -17.20 4.32
N SER A 134 -8.45 -16.38 4.75
CA SER A 134 -9.68 -16.08 4.01
C SER A 134 -10.27 -14.73 4.41
N ALA A 135 -11.23 -14.23 3.63
CA ALA A 135 -11.94 -12.99 3.94
C ALA A 135 -12.84 -13.07 5.20
N ALA A 136 -13.15 -14.27 5.70
CA ALA A 136 -13.99 -14.46 6.89
C ALA A 136 -13.18 -14.56 8.19
N SER A 137 -11.91 -14.92 8.09
CA SER A 137 -11.05 -15.12 9.24
C SER A 137 -10.31 -13.82 9.55
N LYS A 138 -10.84 -13.10 10.55
CA LYS A 138 -10.28 -11.86 11.06
C LYS A 138 -9.31 -12.13 12.21
N VAL A 139 -8.21 -11.38 12.24
CA VAL A 139 -7.18 -11.47 13.27
C VAL A 139 -6.82 -10.08 13.74
N ASN A 140 -6.64 -9.91 15.05
CA ASN A 140 -6.15 -8.68 15.64
C ASN A 140 -4.79 -8.93 16.29
N LEU A 141 -3.72 -8.36 15.72
CA LEU A 141 -2.37 -8.59 16.24
C LEU A 141 -2.21 -8.07 17.68
N ALA A 142 -2.89 -6.97 18.06
CA ALA A 142 -2.80 -6.45 19.41
C ALA A 142 -3.39 -7.42 20.46
N GLU A 143 -4.35 -8.26 20.08
CA GLU A 143 -4.91 -9.31 20.92
C GLU A 143 -4.04 -10.57 20.93
N GLU A 144 -3.46 -10.93 19.78
CA GLU A 144 -2.55 -12.08 19.67
C GLU A 144 -1.29 -11.88 20.52
N PHE A 145 -0.75 -10.66 20.57
CA PHE A 145 0.42 -10.31 21.39
C PHE A 145 0.12 -10.09 22.88
N GLN A 146 -1.15 -10.17 23.30
CA GLN A 146 -1.48 -10.30 24.73
C GLN A 146 -1.33 -11.75 25.22
N LYS A 147 -1.39 -12.73 24.31
CA LYS A 147 -1.27 -14.16 24.62
C LYS A 147 0.18 -14.62 24.69
N GLY A 148 1.10 -13.89 24.07
CA GLY A 148 2.52 -14.21 24.08
C GLY A 148 3.35 -13.24 23.25
N ASN A 149 4.66 -13.30 23.47
CA ASN A 149 5.65 -12.44 22.82
C ASN A 149 6.05 -13.00 21.44
N GLY A 150 6.68 -12.16 20.64
CA GLY A 150 7.19 -12.58 19.34
C GLY A 150 7.52 -11.43 18.41
N TYR A 151 7.29 -11.64 17.12
CA TYR A 151 7.76 -10.75 16.06
C TYR A 151 6.70 -10.49 14.99
N ILE A 152 6.70 -9.26 14.48
CA ILE A 152 5.97 -8.87 13.27
C ILE A 152 6.99 -8.59 12.19
N VAL A 153 6.90 -9.30 11.08
CA VAL A 153 7.77 -9.14 9.90
C VAL A 153 6.96 -8.52 8.78
N GLY A 154 7.25 -7.26 8.45
CA GLY A 154 6.59 -6.54 7.37
C GLY A 154 7.33 -6.72 6.05
N VAL A 155 6.59 -6.94 4.96
CA VAL A 155 7.14 -7.05 3.61
C VAL A 155 6.39 -6.20 2.58
N PRO A 156 7.07 -5.71 1.53
CA PRO A 156 6.43 -4.97 0.42
C PRO A 156 5.29 -5.72 -0.28
N GLY A 157 5.41 -7.03 -0.40
CA GLY A 157 4.35 -7.83 -1.02
C GLY A 157 4.70 -9.29 -1.16
N ALA A 158 3.67 -10.12 -1.10
CA ALA A 158 3.75 -11.54 -1.40
C ALA A 158 4.26 -11.77 -2.84
N PHE A 159 4.94 -12.90 -3.06
CA PHE A 159 5.51 -13.30 -4.35
C PHE A 159 6.57 -12.35 -4.97
N THR A 160 6.96 -11.28 -4.28
CA THR A 160 8.04 -10.40 -4.77
C THR A 160 9.41 -11.05 -4.57
N GLY A 161 10.33 -10.83 -5.52
CA GLY A 161 11.58 -11.59 -5.63
C GLY A 161 12.36 -11.71 -4.32
N THR A 162 12.74 -10.59 -3.71
CA THR A 162 13.52 -10.61 -2.47
C THR A 162 12.76 -11.16 -1.26
N CYS A 163 11.46 -10.91 -1.17
CA CYS A 163 10.62 -11.38 -0.07
C CYS A 163 10.50 -12.91 -0.08
N SER A 164 10.26 -13.50 -1.26
CA SER A 164 10.06 -14.94 -1.43
C SER A 164 11.36 -15.74 -1.50
N THR A 165 12.47 -15.15 -1.94
CA THR A 165 13.74 -15.89 -2.13
C THR A 165 14.71 -15.78 -0.96
N LYS A 166 14.62 -14.71 -0.17
CA LYS A 166 15.60 -14.43 0.90
C LYS A 166 14.95 -14.12 2.24
N HIS A 167 14.08 -13.10 2.28
CA HIS A 167 13.65 -12.53 3.57
C HIS A 167 12.84 -13.52 4.40
N ILE A 168 11.67 -13.98 3.92
CA ILE A 168 10.85 -14.94 4.68
C ILE A 168 11.53 -16.31 4.82
N PRO A 169 12.19 -16.87 3.79
CA PRO A 169 12.97 -18.09 3.96
C PRO A 169 14.06 -17.98 5.04
N SER A 170 14.63 -16.79 5.30
CA SER A 170 15.60 -16.62 6.39
C SER A 170 14.98 -16.88 7.76
N TYR A 171 13.70 -16.53 7.97
CA TYR A 171 12.98 -16.82 9.21
C TYR A 171 12.60 -18.29 9.31
N ILE A 172 12.04 -18.85 8.24
CA ILE A 172 11.61 -20.26 8.16
C ILE A 172 12.76 -21.22 8.53
N ASN A 173 13.96 -20.94 8.01
CA ASN A 173 15.13 -21.79 8.21
C ASN A 173 15.96 -21.44 9.45
N HIS A 174 15.54 -20.45 10.24
CA HIS A 174 16.33 -19.99 11.39
C HIS A 174 16.22 -20.98 12.56
N PRO A 175 17.35 -21.40 13.18
CA PRO A 175 17.33 -22.36 14.29
C PRO A 175 16.54 -21.85 15.51
N ASN A 176 16.57 -20.54 15.77
CA ASN A 176 15.89 -19.94 16.91
C ASN A 176 14.40 -19.64 16.67
N LEU A 177 13.84 -19.95 15.49
CA LEU A 177 12.44 -19.65 15.19
C LEU A 177 11.51 -20.26 16.24
N LYS A 178 11.72 -21.54 16.60
CA LYS A 178 10.86 -22.27 17.55
C LYS A 178 10.91 -21.71 18.97
N SER A 179 12.02 -21.08 19.36
CA SER A 179 12.19 -20.43 20.67
C SER A 179 11.81 -18.94 20.67
N SER A 180 11.58 -18.35 19.49
CA SER A 180 11.34 -16.92 19.33
C SER A 180 9.92 -16.46 19.67
N GLY A 181 8.98 -17.41 19.87
CA GLY A 181 7.58 -17.12 20.11
C GLY A 181 6.78 -17.06 18.81
N GLN A 182 5.76 -16.20 18.78
CA GLN A 182 4.86 -16.08 17.63
C GLN A 182 5.49 -15.21 16.54
N VAL A 183 5.45 -15.64 15.28
CA VAL A 183 5.93 -14.83 14.15
C VAL A 183 4.80 -14.60 13.16
N PHE A 184 4.50 -13.32 12.91
CA PHE A 184 3.49 -12.89 11.96
C PHE A 184 4.15 -12.18 10.78
N VAL A 185 3.87 -12.65 9.56
CA VAL A 185 4.28 -11.99 8.32
C VAL A 185 3.12 -11.12 7.84
N VAL A 186 3.35 -9.82 7.70
CA VAL A 186 2.32 -8.85 7.29
C VAL A 186 2.68 -8.26 5.93
N ALA A 187 1.72 -8.23 5.02
CA ALA A 187 1.85 -7.55 3.74
C ALA A 187 0.55 -6.86 3.31
N VAL A 188 0.69 -5.81 2.51
CA VAL A 188 -0.44 -5.14 1.84
C VAL A 188 -0.85 -5.97 0.63
N ASN A 189 -1.57 -7.05 0.90
CA ASN A 189 -2.11 -8.01 -0.04
C ASN A 189 -3.45 -8.54 0.52
N ASP A 190 -4.27 -9.15 -0.33
CA ASP A 190 -5.49 -9.84 0.12
C ASP A 190 -5.16 -11.18 0.83
N PRO A 191 -6.09 -11.69 1.67
CA PRO A 191 -5.84 -12.92 2.43
C PRO A 191 -5.67 -14.17 1.57
N PHE A 192 -6.21 -14.21 0.35
CA PHE A 192 -6.09 -15.37 -0.53
C PHE A 192 -4.67 -15.48 -1.09
N VAL A 193 -4.10 -14.35 -1.51
CA VAL A 193 -2.70 -14.27 -1.93
C VAL A 193 -1.75 -14.57 -0.77
N MET A 194 -2.01 -14.03 0.43
CA MET A 194 -1.17 -14.33 1.61
C MET A 194 -1.21 -15.81 1.98
N LYS A 195 -2.39 -16.45 1.93
CA LYS A 195 -2.53 -17.90 2.14
C LYS A 195 -1.74 -18.70 1.11
N ALA A 196 -1.93 -18.43 -0.17
CA ALA A 196 -1.24 -19.15 -1.23
C ALA A 196 0.28 -18.99 -1.13
N TRP A 197 0.75 -17.82 -0.69
CA TRP A 197 2.16 -17.56 -0.47
C TRP A 197 2.73 -18.33 0.73
N GLN A 198 1.97 -18.40 1.84
CA GLN A 198 2.30 -19.25 2.98
C GLN A 198 2.40 -20.71 2.54
N ASP A 199 1.38 -21.24 1.85
CA ASP A 199 1.33 -22.62 1.37
C ASP A 199 2.52 -22.95 0.44
N GLN A 200 3.04 -21.95 -0.30
CA GLN A 200 4.23 -22.14 -1.15
C GLN A 200 5.54 -22.18 -0.34
N LEU A 201 5.67 -21.32 0.67
CA LEU A 201 6.91 -21.17 1.45
C LEU A 201 7.04 -22.21 2.56
N ASP A 202 5.94 -22.62 3.15
CA ASP A 202 5.84 -23.64 4.19
C ASP A 202 4.72 -24.65 3.85
N PRO A 203 4.92 -25.50 2.83
CA PRO A 203 3.90 -26.46 2.38
C PRO A 203 3.54 -27.51 3.43
N ALA A 204 4.42 -27.75 4.41
CA ALA A 204 4.17 -28.67 5.52
C ALA A 204 3.42 -28.00 6.69
N GLY A 205 3.42 -26.67 6.76
CA GLY A 205 2.82 -25.91 7.86
C GLY A 205 3.53 -26.12 9.20
N GLU A 206 4.80 -26.50 9.18
CA GLU A 206 5.55 -26.90 10.38
C GLU A 206 6.27 -25.73 11.07
N THR A 207 6.40 -24.59 10.38
CA THR A 207 7.16 -23.44 10.89
C THR A 207 6.41 -22.67 11.97
N GLY A 208 5.07 -22.75 11.97
CA GLY A 208 4.21 -21.97 12.85
C GLY A 208 4.14 -20.47 12.51
N ILE A 209 4.75 -20.03 11.41
CA ILE A 209 4.68 -18.65 10.95
C ILE A 209 3.30 -18.40 10.34
N ARG A 210 2.64 -17.32 10.78
CA ARG A 210 1.30 -16.95 10.33
C ARG A 210 1.35 -15.79 9.35
N PHE A 211 0.68 -15.91 8.21
CA PHE A 211 0.67 -14.89 7.17
C PHE A 211 -0.63 -14.09 7.23
N VAL A 212 -0.49 -12.79 7.53
CA VAL A 212 -1.58 -11.87 7.79
C VAL A 212 -1.64 -10.82 6.69
N ALA A 213 -2.83 -10.64 6.14
CA ALA A 213 -3.15 -9.68 5.11
C ALA A 213 -3.62 -8.35 5.71
N ASP A 214 -3.07 -7.25 5.18
CA ASP A 214 -3.50 -5.86 5.43
C ASP A 214 -3.96 -5.22 4.10
N PRO A 215 -5.13 -5.58 3.54
CA PRO A 215 -5.51 -5.18 2.18
C PRO A 215 -5.67 -3.67 2.00
N THR A 216 -6.02 -2.95 3.07
CA THR A 216 -6.28 -1.50 3.07
C THR A 216 -5.03 -0.68 3.42
N ALA A 217 -3.95 -1.35 3.84
CA ALA A 217 -2.75 -0.74 4.41
C ALA A 217 -3.01 0.08 5.69
N GLU A 218 -4.15 -0.10 6.36
CA GLU A 218 -4.53 0.71 7.53
C GLU A 218 -3.61 0.45 8.72
N PHE A 219 -3.31 -0.82 8.98
CA PHE A 219 -2.37 -1.21 10.03
C PHE A 219 -0.96 -0.70 9.72
N THR A 220 -0.52 -0.89 8.48
CA THR A 220 0.79 -0.42 8.00
C THR A 220 0.93 1.10 8.12
N LYS A 221 -0.10 1.86 7.74
CA LYS A 221 -0.13 3.33 7.84
C LYS A 221 -0.17 3.81 9.29
N ALA A 222 -0.86 3.10 10.18
CA ALA A 222 -0.89 3.44 11.60
C ALA A 222 0.48 3.31 12.28
N LEU A 223 1.33 2.43 11.77
CA LEU A 223 2.74 2.32 12.17
C LEU A 223 3.66 3.30 11.43
N GLU A 224 3.11 4.03 10.46
CA GLU A 224 3.82 4.91 9.52
C GLU A 224 4.91 4.18 8.73
N LEU A 225 4.68 2.90 8.46
CA LEU A 225 5.55 2.01 7.69
C LEU A 225 5.04 1.83 6.26
N ASP A 226 4.17 2.72 5.80
CA ASP A 226 3.72 2.79 4.40
C ASP A 226 4.79 3.45 3.52
N PHE A 227 4.87 3.02 2.26
CA PHE A 227 5.64 3.72 1.22
C PHE A 227 4.95 3.63 -0.14
N ASP A 228 4.83 4.79 -0.80
CA ASP A 228 4.11 4.95 -2.07
C ASP A 228 5.01 4.68 -3.29
N ASP A 229 6.34 4.70 -3.12
CA ASP A 229 7.29 4.46 -4.21
C ASP A 229 7.20 3.03 -4.79
N ALA A 230 6.47 2.13 -4.12
CA ALA A 230 6.11 0.82 -4.65
C ALA A 230 5.06 0.87 -5.76
N ALA A 231 4.24 1.93 -5.84
CA ALA A 231 3.09 2.00 -6.72
C ALA A 231 3.40 1.74 -8.21
N PRO A 232 4.52 2.23 -8.80
CA PRO A 232 4.86 1.96 -10.19
C PRO A 232 5.06 0.47 -10.52
N VAL A 233 5.43 -0.35 -9.54
CA VAL A 233 5.72 -1.78 -9.73
C VAL A 233 4.61 -2.67 -9.16
N LEU A 234 3.98 -2.25 -8.06
CA LEU A 234 3.07 -3.06 -7.26
C LEU A 234 1.63 -2.50 -7.20
N GLY A 235 1.35 -1.41 -7.93
CA GLY A 235 0.01 -0.87 -8.18
C GLY A 235 -0.55 0.08 -7.12
N GLY A 236 0.03 0.14 -5.92
CA GLY A 236 -0.42 1.05 -4.84
C GLY A 236 0.56 1.11 -3.67
N THR A 237 0.16 1.80 -2.61
CA THR A 237 0.91 1.89 -1.34
C THR A 237 1.21 0.50 -0.78
N ARG A 238 2.46 0.26 -0.38
CA ARG A 238 2.90 -1.00 0.23
C ARG A 238 3.54 -0.78 1.60
N SER A 239 3.81 -1.89 2.27
CA SER A 239 4.51 -1.90 3.56
C SER A 239 6.01 -1.93 3.36
N LYS A 240 6.75 -1.05 4.04
CA LYS A 240 8.21 -1.11 4.09
C LYS A 240 8.64 -2.49 4.62
N ARG A 241 9.86 -2.90 4.29
CA ARG A 241 10.44 -4.07 4.91
C ARG A 241 10.92 -3.72 6.33
N TYR A 242 10.46 -4.49 7.29
CA TYR A 242 10.85 -4.32 8.69
C TYR A 242 10.67 -5.60 9.50
N ALA A 243 11.24 -5.61 10.70
CA ALA A 243 10.81 -6.49 11.78
C ALA A 243 10.58 -5.69 13.07
N LEU A 244 9.54 -6.05 13.83
CA LEU A 244 9.25 -5.49 15.14
C LEU A 244 9.30 -6.62 16.17
N LYS A 245 10.02 -6.41 17.26
CA LYS A 245 9.95 -7.29 18.43
C LYS A 245 8.84 -6.79 19.36
N ILE A 246 7.93 -7.67 19.72
CA ILE A 246 6.78 -7.36 20.56
C ILE A 246 6.86 -8.18 21.84
N GLU A 247 6.83 -7.48 22.98
CA GLU A 247 6.75 -8.08 24.31
C GLU A 247 5.63 -7.37 25.10
N ASP A 248 4.75 -8.15 25.74
CA ASP A 248 3.60 -7.65 26.51
C ASP A 248 2.72 -6.65 25.74
N GLY A 249 2.47 -6.93 24.45
CA GLY A 249 1.67 -6.07 23.56
C GLY A 249 2.31 -4.74 23.16
N LYS A 250 3.60 -4.53 23.46
CA LYS A 250 4.34 -3.32 23.12
C LYS A 250 5.55 -3.61 22.26
N VAL A 251 5.93 -2.65 21.42
CA VAL A 251 7.13 -2.72 20.60
C VAL A 251 8.34 -2.53 21.50
N THR A 252 9.26 -3.49 21.55
CA THR A 252 10.51 -3.37 22.34
C THR A 252 11.74 -3.13 21.48
N ALA A 253 11.73 -3.55 20.21
CA ALA A 253 12.78 -3.25 19.25
C ALA A 253 12.21 -3.09 17.84
N THR A 254 12.85 -2.25 17.03
CA THR A 254 12.46 -1.98 15.64
C THR A 254 13.65 -2.16 14.70
N TYR A 255 13.43 -2.88 13.61
CA TYR A 255 14.42 -3.18 12.58
C TYR A 255 13.85 -2.77 11.23
N ILE A 256 13.88 -1.48 10.92
CA ILE A 256 13.25 -0.91 9.72
C ILE A 256 14.34 -0.64 8.68
N GLU A 257 14.15 -1.13 7.45
CA GLU A 257 15.13 -0.92 6.38
C GLU A 257 15.16 0.56 5.96
N PRO A 258 16.35 1.18 5.84
CA PRO A 258 16.47 2.62 5.56
C PRO A 258 15.98 3.00 4.15
N ASP A 259 16.08 2.07 3.21
CA ASP A 259 15.66 2.20 1.82
C ASP A 259 14.27 1.59 1.55
N SER A 260 13.51 1.27 2.60
CA SER A 260 12.18 0.65 2.57
C SER A 260 12.10 -0.78 2.02
N THR A 261 13.08 -1.25 1.25
CA THR A 261 12.98 -2.54 0.53
C THR A 261 14.21 -3.43 0.63
N GLY A 262 15.32 -2.92 1.18
CA GLY A 262 16.59 -3.60 1.39
C GLY A 262 16.48 -4.82 2.29
N THR A 263 17.59 -5.53 2.48
CA THR A 263 17.62 -6.78 3.26
C THR A 263 18.87 -6.85 4.12
N ALA A 264 18.96 -5.98 5.10
CA ALA A 264 20.07 -5.92 6.02
C ALA A 264 19.57 -6.10 7.46
N VAL A 265 18.90 -5.07 8.00
CA VAL A 265 18.56 -5.00 9.43
C VAL A 265 17.37 -5.87 9.80
N SER A 266 16.46 -6.12 8.86
CA SER A 266 15.22 -6.87 9.07
C SER A 266 15.33 -8.37 8.78
N MET A 267 16.53 -8.88 8.53
CA MET A 267 16.76 -10.31 8.27
C MET A 267 16.74 -11.12 9.57
N ALA A 268 16.35 -12.40 9.50
CA ALA A 268 16.22 -13.25 10.68
C ALA A 268 17.51 -13.33 11.52
N GLU A 269 18.68 -13.39 10.87
CA GLU A 269 20.01 -13.38 11.50
C GLU A 269 20.30 -12.13 12.33
N GLN A 270 19.58 -11.02 12.13
CA GLN A 270 19.75 -9.82 12.97
C GLN A 270 18.67 -9.75 14.05
N VAL A 271 17.51 -10.34 13.79
CA VAL A 271 16.28 -10.17 14.57
C VAL A 271 16.11 -11.28 15.62
N LEU A 272 16.47 -12.52 15.29
CA LEU A 272 16.24 -13.73 16.12
C LEU A 272 17.48 -14.19 16.89
N ASN A 273 18.41 -13.28 17.17
CA ASN A 273 19.63 -13.54 17.91
C ASN A 273 19.40 -13.73 19.41
#